data_AF-A0A349Z9K5-F1
#
_entry.id   AF-A0A349Z9K5-F1
#
_cell.length_a   1.000
_cell.length_b   1.000
_cell.length_c   1.000
_cell.angle_alpha   90.00
_cell.angle_beta   90.00
_cell.angle_gamma   90.00
#
_symmetry.space_group_name_H-M   'P 1'
#
loop_
_entity.id
_entity.type
_entity.pdbx_description
1 polymer ?
#
loop_
_entity_poly.entity_id
_entity_poly.type
_entity_poly.pdbx_seq_one_letter_code
_entity_poly.pdbx_strand_id
1 'polypeptide(L)'
;DGQLRFDDTPEVLRHRSRFCNAVSLRLSYAADISGLAELDGVDEMEIDRKTGLVTLFPEPGKHIFHAINEYVTQRRLPVDTLTLETGRLDEVFRDITTAEVANG
;
A
#
# COMPACT_ATOMS: atom_id res chain seq x y z
N ASP A 1 -11.56 -1.45 33.31
CA ASP A 1 -12.53 -0.70 32.51
C ASP A 1 -11.98 -0.34 31.15
N GLY A 2 -12.14 -1.24 30.17
CA GLY A 2 -11.75 -1.01 28.78
C GLY A 2 -12.99 -0.91 27.92
N GLN A 3 -13.65 0.25 27.90
CA GLN A 3 -14.70 0.50 26.91
C GLN A 3 -14.01 0.81 25.57
N LEU A 4 -13.81 -0.22 24.76
CA LEU A 4 -13.58 -0.03 23.33
C LEU A 4 -14.83 0.61 22.73
N ARG A 5 -14.74 1.92 22.47
CA ARG A 5 -15.68 2.65 21.63
C ARG A 5 -15.44 2.26 20.19
N PHE A 6 -16.01 1.13 19.78
CA PHE A 6 -16.10 0.75 18.37
C PHE A 6 -17.24 1.53 17.71
N ASP A 7 -16.97 2.78 17.32
CA ASP A 7 -17.82 3.54 16.39
C ASP A 7 -17.21 3.63 14.97
N ASP A 8 -16.17 2.83 14.68
CA ASP A 8 -15.47 2.87 13.38
C ASP A 8 -15.92 1.72 12.48
N THR A 9 -16.80 2.02 11.52
CA THR A 9 -17.27 1.10 10.47
C THR A 9 -16.09 0.61 9.60
N PRO A 10 -16.13 -0.56 8.93
CA PRO A 10 -15.03 -1.06 8.08
C PRO A 10 -14.52 -0.06 7.02
N GLU A 11 -15.35 0.89 6.63
CA GLU A 11 -15.00 2.00 5.75
C GLU A 11 -14.01 2.99 6.39
N VAL A 12 -14.21 3.34 7.66
CA VAL A 12 -13.31 4.22 8.43
C VAL A 12 -11.95 3.57 8.65
N LEU A 13 -11.92 2.25 8.87
CA LEU A 13 -10.68 1.50 9.03
C LEU A 13 -9.91 1.35 7.71
N ARG A 14 -10.59 1.21 6.56
CA ARG A 14 -9.95 1.24 5.24
C ARG A 14 -9.25 2.56 4.98
N HIS A 15 -9.84 3.68 5.36
CA HIS A 15 -9.23 5.01 5.25
C HIS A 15 -8.02 5.21 6.19
N ARG A 16 -7.92 4.43 7.28
CA ARG A 16 -6.77 4.42 8.19
C ARG A 16 -5.65 3.46 7.78
N SER A 17 -5.92 2.52 6.87
CA SER A 17 -4.90 1.60 6.37
C SER A 17 -3.87 2.36 5.53
N ARG A 18 -2.58 2.14 5.79
CA ARG A 18 -1.50 2.67 4.94
C ARG A 18 -1.63 2.22 3.47
N PHE A 19 -2.26 1.07 3.21
CA PHE A 19 -2.51 0.56 1.87
C PHE A 19 -3.73 1.17 1.17
N CYS A 20 -4.43 2.12 1.80
CA CYS A 20 -5.52 2.83 1.13
C CYS A 20 -4.94 3.62 -0.05
N ASN A 21 -5.44 3.35 -1.27
CA ASN A 21 -4.94 3.94 -2.52
C ASN A 21 -3.48 3.62 -2.86
N ALA A 22 -2.86 2.67 -2.16
CA ALA A 22 -1.52 2.18 -2.52
C ALA A 22 -1.57 1.43 -3.85
N VAL A 23 -0.43 1.41 -4.54
CA VAL A 23 -0.30 0.75 -5.84
C VAL A 23 0.81 -0.28 -5.76
N SER A 24 0.44 -1.53 -5.97
CA SER A 24 1.36 -2.66 -5.97
C SER A 24 1.68 -3.07 -7.41
N LEU A 25 2.95 -3.32 -7.71
CA LEU A 25 3.37 -3.82 -9.00
C LEU A 25 4.40 -4.95 -8.90
N ARG A 26 4.39 -5.81 -9.91
CA ARG A 26 5.37 -6.89 -10.09
C ARG A 26 6.03 -6.75 -11.44
N LEU A 27 7.36 -6.82 -11.44
CA LEU A 27 8.15 -6.76 -12.66
C LEU A 27 8.46 -8.16 -13.18
N SER A 28 8.39 -8.37 -14.50
CA SER A 28 8.80 -9.61 -15.17
C SER A 28 10.30 -9.84 -15.10
N TYR A 29 11.09 -8.75 -15.05
CA TYR A 29 12.53 -8.75 -14.86
C TYR A 29 12.99 -7.45 -14.21
N ALA A 30 14.22 -7.45 -13.66
CA ALA A 30 14.78 -6.28 -13.00
C ALA A 30 14.87 -5.08 -13.95
N ALA A 31 14.30 -3.94 -13.53
CA ALA A 31 14.34 -2.68 -14.25
C ALA A 31 14.58 -1.54 -13.25
N ASP A 32 15.06 -0.40 -13.75
CA ASP A 32 15.19 0.79 -12.92
C ASP A 32 13.80 1.39 -12.65
N ILE A 33 13.45 1.40 -11.37
CA ILE A 33 12.18 1.89 -10.84
C ILE A 33 12.36 3.03 -9.84
N SER A 34 13.58 3.55 -9.69
CA SER A 34 13.89 4.62 -8.74
C SER A 34 13.00 5.85 -8.92
N GLY A 35 12.73 6.23 -10.17
CA GLY A 35 11.87 7.38 -10.48
C GLY A 35 10.38 7.20 -10.14
N LEU A 36 9.92 6.01 -9.73
CA LEU A 36 8.56 5.85 -9.21
C LEU A 36 8.40 6.53 -7.84
N ALA A 37 9.46 6.53 -7.02
CA ALA A 37 9.46 7.19 -5.72
C ALA A 37 9.47 8.72 -5.81
N GLU A 38 9.80 9.27 -6.98
CA GLU A 38 9.86 10.72 -7.24
C GLU A 38 8.56 11.26 -7.86
N LEU A 39 7.56 10.42 -8.09
CA LEU A 39 6.28 10.84 -8.66
C LEU A 39 5.48 11.70 -7.67
N ASP A 40 4.81 12.73 -8.19
CA ASP A 40 3.95 13.60 -7.39
C ASP A 40 2.88 12.79 -6.64
N GLY A 41 2.78 13.03 -5.32
CA GLY A 41 1.83 12.35 -4.44
C GLY A 41 2.27 10.97 -3.96
N VAL A 42 3.47 10.48 -4.31
CA VAL A 42 4.07 9.29 -3.69
C VAL A 42 4.79 9.72 -2.40
N ASP A 43 4.42 9.10 -1.28
CA ASP A 43 5.03 9.35 0.03
C ASP A 43 6.15 8.32 0.32
N GLU A 44 5.88 7.04 0.03
CA GLU A 44 6.82 5.96 0.30
C GLU A 44 6.79 4.88 -0.79
N MET A 45 7.92 4.21 -0.99
CA MET A 45 8.04 3.04 -1.85
C MET A 45 8.74 1.90 -1.10
N GLU A 46 8.02 0.79 -0.91
CA GLU A 46 8.55 -0.43 -0.31
C GLU A 46 8.84 -1.49 -1.38
N ILE A 47 9.94 -2.23 -1.21
CA ILE A 47 10.31 -3.36 -2.06
C ILE A 47 10.44 -4.62 -1.19
N ASP A 48 9.54 -5.57 -1.37
CA ASP A 48 9.68 -6.90 -0.78
C ASP A 48 10.70 -7.71 -1.58
N ARG A 49 11.92 -7.82 -1.06
CA ARG A 49 13.02 -8.56 -1.70
C ARG A 49 12.77 -10.08 -1.80
N LYS A 50 11.86 -10.64 -1.00
CA LYS A 50 11.55 -12.08 -1.05
C LYS A 50 10.58 -12.39 -2.17
N THR A 51 9.56 -11.56 -2.33
CA THR A 51 8.51 -11.79 -3.33
C THR A 51 8.74 -11.00 -4.62
N GLY A 52 9.59 -9.98 -4.61
CA GLY A 52 9.76 -9.04 -5.73
C GLY A 52 8.58 -8.09 -5.93
N LEU A 53 7.67 -8.00 -4.94
CA LEU A 53 6.55 -7.06 -4.97
C LEU A 53 7.06 -5.66 -4.60
N VAL A 54 6.67 -4.66 -5.40
CA VAL A 54 6.92 -3.26 -5.12
C VAL A 54 5.58 -2.62 -4.77
N THR A 55 5.51 -1.89 -3.67
CA THR A 55 4.32 -1.15 -3.28
C THR A 55 4.64 0.32 -3.09
N LEU A 56 3.87 1.17 -3.74
CA LEU A 56 3.93 2.62 -3.65
C LEU A 56 2.77 3.12 -2.80
N PHE A 57 3.08 3.94 -1.81
CA PHE A 57 2.14 4.51 -0.86
C PHE A 57 1.90 5.97 -1.21
N PRO A 58 0.64 6.41 -1.33
CA PRO A 58 0.33 7.79 -1.62
C PRO A 58 0.44 8.66 -0.38
N GLU A 59 0.72 9.94 -0.58
CA GLU A 59 0.44 10.97 0.42
C GLU A 59 -1.05 10.93 0.82
N PRO A 60 -1.41 11.34 2.06
CA PRO A 60 -2.79 11.32 2.52
C PRO A 60 -3.76 12.02 1.56
N GLY A 61 -4.77 11.27 1.10
CA GLY A 61 -5.83 11.79 0.22
C GLY A 61 -5.45 11.90 -1.26
N LYS A 62 -4.25 11.45 -1.67
CA LYS A 62 -3.84 11.41 -3.07
C LYS A 62 -4.17 10.08 -3.74
N HIS A 63 -4.26 10.12 -5.06
CA HIS A 63 -4.42 8.94 -5.93
C HIS A 63 -3.26 8.88 -6.92
N ILE A 64 -2.37 7.91 -6.73
CA ILE A 64 -1.12 7.77 -7.50
C ILE A 64 -1.21 6.78 -8.67
N PHE A 65 -2.32 6.03 -8.80
CA PHE A 65 -2.46 4.98 -9.82
C PHE A 65 -2.25 5.47 -11.25
N HIS A 66 -2.85 6.61 -11.60
CA HIS A 66 -2.72 7.15 -12.96
C HIS A 66 -1.27 7.54 -13.26
N ALA A 67 -0.61 8.27 -12.36
CA ALA A 67 0.78 8.70 -12.52
C ALA A 67 1.73 7.50 -12.65
N ILE A 68 1.54 6.45 -11.83
CA ILE A 68 2.33 5.23 -11.91
C ILE A 68 2.08 4.50 -13.24
N ASN A 69 0.83 4.37 -13.67
CA ASN A 69 0.49 3.69 -14.92
C ASN A 69 1.08 4.43 -16.14
N GLU A 70 1.04 5.77 -16.14
CA GLU A 70 1.69 6.59 -17.16
C GLU A 70 3.20 6.41 -17.17
N TYR A 71 3.85 6.45 -16.00
CA TYR A 71 5.29 6.24 -15.88
C TYR A 71 5.72 4.86 -16.40
N VAL A 72 5.01 3.81 -15.98
CA VAL A 72 5.22 2.43 -16.44
C VAL A 72 5.11 2.35 -17.96
N THR A 73 4.09 2.99 -18.54
CA THR A 73 3.85 2.98 -19.99
C THR A 73 4.93 3.75 -20.75
N GLN A 74 5.24 4.97 -20.31
CA GLN A 74 6.21 5.86 -20.96
C GLN A 74 7.62 5.27 -20.94
N ARG A 75 8.02 4.67 -19.82
CA ARG A 75 9.33 4.02 -19.68
C ARG A 75 9.37 2.57 -20.16
N ARG A 76 8.22 2.04 -20.63
CA ARG A 76 8.08 0.66 -21.08
C ARG A 76 8.60 -0.34 -20.03
N LEU A 77 8.24 -0.11 -18.77
CA LEU A 77 8.65 -0.99 -17.69
C LEU A 77 8.05 -2.39 -17.89
N PRO A 78 8.79 -3.46 -17.56
CA PRO A 78 8.31 -4.81 -17.70
C PRO A 78 7.39 -5.19 -16.55
N VAL A 79 6.18 -4.61 -16.49
CA VAL A 79 5.22 -4.88 -15.42
C VAL A 79 4.31 -6.05 -15.81
N ASP A 80 4.35 -7.12 -15.02
CA ASP A 80 3.43 -8.27 -15.13
C ASP A 80 2.07 -7.96 -14.51
N THR A 81 2.05 -7.19 -13.43
CA THR A 81 0.84 -6.88 -12.68
C THR A 81 0.95 -5.49 -12.08
N LEU A 82 -0.12 -4.71 -12.18
CA LEU A 82 -0.30 -3.41 -11.55
C LEU A 82 -1.67 -3.40 -10.87
N THR A 83 -1.70 -3.23 -9.55
CA THR A 83 -2.89 -3.37 -8.72
C THR A 83 -3.09 -2.13 -7.87
N LEU A 84 -4.30 -1.57 -7.89
CA LEU A 84 -4.75 -0.58 -6.91
C LEU A 84 -5.23 -1.30 -5.65
N GLU A 85 -4.55 -1.06 -4.53
CA GLU A 85 -4.95 -1.57 -3.22
C GLU A 85 -6.09 -0.68 -2.66
N THR A 86 -7.23 -1.30 -2.34
CA THR A 86 -8.42 -0.61 -1.82
C THR A 86 -8.41 -0.47 -0.29
N GLY A 87 -7.24 -0.69 0.34
CA GLY A 87 -7.08 -0.87 1.78
C GLY A 87 -7.37 -2.30 2.20
N ARG A 88 -6.41 -2.95 2.88
CA ARG A 88 -6.60 -4.30 3.41
C ARG A 88 -7.28 -4.22 4.77
N LEU A 89 -8.53 -4.67 4.84
CA LEU A 89 -9.23 -4.84 6.12
C LEU A 89 -8.48 -5.80 7.05
N ASP A 90 -7.78 -6.80 6.49
CA ASP A 90 -7.07 -7.82 7.27
C ASP A 90 -5.86 -7.32 8.09
N GLU A 91 -5.34 -6.11 7.83
CA GLU A 91 -4.23 -5.55 8.63
C GLU A 91 -4.67 -4.88 9.93
N VAL A 92 -5.81 -4.18 9.96
CA VAL A 92 -6.33 -3.58 11.20
C VAL A 92 -6.75 -4.64 12.24
N PHE A 93 -7.02 -5.88 11.81
CA PHE A 93 -7.26 -6.98 12.75
C PHE A 93 -5.98 -7.51 13.41
N ARG A 94 -4.80 -7.31 12.81
CA ARG A 94 -3.54 -7.89 13.31
C ARG A 94 -2.90 -7.04 14.41
N ASP A 95 -3.06 -5.71 14.35
CA ASP A 95 -2.58 -4.80 15.40
C ASP A 95 -3.39 -4.93 16.72
N ILE A 96 -4.69 -5.26 16.63
CA ILE A 96 -5.53 -5.47 17.83
C ILE A 96 -5.16 -6.79 18.51
N THR A 97 -4.74 -7.81 17.76
CA THR A 97 -4.54 -9.17 18.31
C THR A 97 -3.15 -9.36 18.96
N THR A 98 -2.20 -8.43 18.78
CA THR A 98 -0.87 -8.56 19.40
C THR A 98 -0.80 -7.89 20.79
N ALA A 99 -1.75 -7.03 21.15
CA ALA A 99 -1.80 -6.41 22.48
C ALA A 99 -2.39 -7.32 23.58
N GLU A 100 -3.07 -8.42 23.22
CA GLU A 100 -3.71 -9.32 24.20
C GLU A 100 -2.89 -10.58 24.55
N VAL A 101 -1.76 -10.85 23.89
CA VAL A 101 -0.99 -12.09 24.15
C VAL A 101 0.25 -11.87 25.05
N ALA A 102 0.46 -10.66 25.57
CA ALA A 102 1.58 -10.34 26.47
C ALA A 102 1.21 -10.30 27.96
N ASN A 103 -0.03 -10.68 28.33
CA ASN A 103 -0.41 -10.92 29.73
C ASN A 103 -1.13 -12.27 29.84
N GLY A 104 -0.34 -13.34 29.81
CA GLY A 104 -0.72 -14.69 30.22
C GLY A 104 0.41 -15.32 31.01
#